data_AF-A0A949IIK5-F1
#
_entry.id   AF-A0A949IIK5-F1
#
_cell.length_a   1.000
_cell.length_b   1.000
_cell.length_c   1.000
_cell.angle_alpha   90.00
_cell.angle_beta   90.00
_cell.angle_gamma   90.00
#
_symmetry.space_group_name_H-M   'P 1'
#
loop_
_entity.id
_entity.type
_entity.pdbx_description
1 polymer ?
#
loop_
_entity_poly.entity_id
_entity_poly.type
_entity_poly.pdbx_seq_one_letter_code
_entity_poly.pdbx_strand_id
1 'polypeptide(L)'
;GENIRLAVLRELKEEIGTDKAEILAEHPDWLLYDLPPHLVGVAWNGKYRGQRQRWFALRFTGEDSDINLHADDHPEFEDWKWARLDELPHLAVAFKRDIYERLARDFAPYA
;
A
#
# COMPACT_ATOMS: atom_id res chain seq x y z
N GLY A 1 -9.20 13.58 14.88
CA GLY A 1 -8.31 12.58 14.27
C GLY A 1 -9.17 11.42 13.84
N GLU A 2 -9.13 11.06 12.56
CA GLU A 2 -9.87 9.91 12.02
C GLU A 2 -9.31 8.61 12.62
N ASN A 3 -10.18 7.59 12.77
CA ASN A 3 -9.74 6.26 13.17
C ASN A 3 -8.94 5.64 12.01
N ILE A 4 -7.69 5.23 12.26
CA ILE A 4 -6.78 4.70 11.23
C ILE A 4 -7.41 3.52 10.48
N ARG A 5 -8.23 2.69 11.15
CA ARG A 5 -8.94 1.58 10.48
C ARG A 5 -10.00 2.07 9.48
N LEU A 6 -10.69 3.18 9.77
CA LEU A 6 -11.62 3.79 8.83
C LEU A 6 -10.87 4.42 7.66
N ALA A 7 -9.72 5.07 7.93
CA ALA A 7 -8.87 5.62 6.88
C ALA A 7 -8.41 4.54 5.90
N VAL A 8 -7.97 3.37 6.37
CA VAL A 8 -7.54 2.25 5.50
C VAL A 8 -8.64 1.81 4.52
N LEU A 9 -9.88 1.65 4.99
CA LEU A 9 -11.00 1.23 4.12
C LEU A 9 -11.44 2.35 3.18
N ARG A 10 -11.36 3.62 3.62
CA ARG A 10 -11.61 4.79 2.77
C ARG A 10 -10.60 4.87 1.63
N GLU A 11 -9.30 4.79 1.94
CA GLU A 11 -8.22 4.84 0.94
C GLU A 11 -8.32 3.66 -0.03
N LEU A 12 -8.64 2.45 0.45
CA LEU A 12 -8.89 1.29 -0.43
C LEU A 12 -10.03 1.58 -1.41
N LYS A 13 -11.09 2.24 -0.95
CA LYS A 13 -12.22 2.60 -1.81
C LYS A 13 -11.88 3.69 -2.82
N GLU A 14 -11.14 4.71 -2.41
CA GLU A 14 -10.73 5.83 -3.27
C GLU A 14 -9.77 5.33 -4.36
N GLU A 15 -8.75 4.57 -4.00
CA GLU A 15 -7.68 4.21 -4.94
C GLU A 15 -7.94 2.90 -5.71
N ILE A 16 -8.67 1.95 -5.12
CA ILE A 16 -8.93 0.62 -5.70
C ILE A 16 -10.40 0.45 -6.13
N GLY A 17 -11.28 1.36 -5.71
CA GLY A 17 -12.70 1.36 -6.08
C GLY A 17 -13.61 0.49 -5.20
N THR A 18 -13.09 -0.11 -4.11
CA THR A 18 -13.86 -1.01 -3.24
C THR A 18 -13.42 -0.96 -1.78
N ASP A 19 -14.38 -1.10 -0.86
CA ASP A 19 -14.15 -1.29 0.59
C ASP A 19 -14.49 -2.72 1.05
N LYS A 20 -14.70 -3.66 0.11
CA LYS A 20 -15.03 -5.06 0.39
C LYS A 20 -13.81 -5.84 0.90
N ALA A 21 -13.36 -5.49 2.09
CA ALA A 21 -12.23 -6.12 2.74
C ALA A 21 -12.35 -6.09 4.27
N GLU A 22 -11.70 -7.06 4.91
CA GLU A 22 -11.57 -7.13 6.36
C GLU A 22 -10.12 -6.97 6.78
N ILE A 23 -9.86 -6.13 7.78
CA ILE A 23 -8.51 -5.96 8.33
C ILE A 23 -8.15 -7.21 9.14
N LEU A 24 -7.12 -7.94 8.70
CA LEU A 24 -6.57 -9.09 9.40
C LEU A 24 -5.55 -8.67 10.47
N ALA A 25 -4.68 -7.73 10.12
CA ALA A 25 -3.60 -7.27 10.97
C ALA A 25 -3.18 -5.84 10.67
N GLU A 26 -2.65 -5.19 11.70
CA GLU A 26 -1.90 -3.93 11.61
C GLU A 26 -0.44 -4.24 11.91
N HIS A 27 0.48 -3.74 11.08
CA HIS A 27 1.90 -3.86 11.36
C HIS A 27 2.24 -3.04 12.63
N PRO A 28 2.93 -3.63 13.63
CA PRO A 28 3.13 -2.98 14.93
C PRO A 28 4.00 -1.72 14.84
N ASP A 29 4.97 -1.72 13.92
CA ASP A 29 5.88 -0.60 13.73
C ASP A 29 5.45 0.30 12.57
N TRP A 30 5.83 1.57 12.69
CA TRP A 30 5.87 2.47 11.55
C TRP A 30 7.10 2.14 10.71
N LEU A 31 6.90 1.94 9.40
CA LEU A 31 7.99 1.68 8.46
C LEU A 31 8.37 2.97 7.74
N LEU A 32 9.68 3.18 7.56
CA LEU A 32 10.21 4.38 6.92
C LEU A 32 11.09 4.00 5.74
N TYR A 33 10.97 4.75 4.66
CA TYR A 33 11.94 4.74 3.57
C TYR A 33 12.32 6.17 3.23
N ASP A 34 13.58 6.36 2.84
CA ASP A 34 14.06 7.59 2.24
C ASP A 34 13.95 7.50 0.71
N LEU A 35 13.71 8.65 0.08
CA LEU A 35 13.77 8.77 -1.37
C LEU A 35 15.23 8.66 -1.84
N PRO A 36 15.46 8.08 -3.03
CA PRO A 36 16.73 8.18 -3.72
C PRO A 36 17.21 9.64 -3.83
N PRO A 37 18.53 9.93 -3.76
CA PRO A 37 19.04 11.30 -3.80
C PRO A 37 18.56 12.13 -5.01
N HIS A 38 18.32 11.50 -6.15
CA HIS A 38 17.84 12.16 -7.36
C HIS A 38 16.34 12.55 -7.31
N LEU A 39 15.56 11.97 -6.40
CA LEU A 39 14.15 12.34 -6.16
C LEU A 39 14.00 13.32 -4.99
N VAL A 40 15.00 13.42 -4.10
CA VAL A 40 15.02 14.41 -3.03
C VAL A 40 15.10 15.81 -3.65
N GLY A 41 14.17 16.70 -3.29
CA GLY A 41 14.08 18.04 -3.89
C GLY A 41 13.21 18.13 -5.15
N VAL A 42 12.82 16.98 -5.74
CA VAL A 42 11.99 16.91 -6.95
C VAL A 42 10.60 16.36 -6.61
N ALA A 43 10.55 15.19 -5.98
CA ALA A 43 9.30 14.59 -5.54
C ALA A 43 8.65 15.45 -4.44
N TRP A 44 7.31 15.51 -4.44
CA TRP A 44 6.51 16.23 -3.45
C TRP A 44 6.97 17.69 -3.24
N ASN A 45 7.25 18.38 -4.35
CA ASN A 45 7.75 19.77 -4.39
C ASN A 45 9.01 19.99 -3.54
N GLY A 46 9.84 18.95 -3.40
CA GLY A 46 11.10 18.98 -2.67
C GLY A 46 10.98 19.14 -1.16
N LYS A 47 9.77 19.03 -0.60
CA LYS A 47 9.52 19.28 0.82
C LYS A 47 9.89 18.10 1.72
N TYR A 48 9.99 16.89 1.16
CA TYR A 48 10.13 15.67 1.94
C TYR A 48 11.24 14.77 1.39
N ARG A 49 11.92 14.08 2.31
CA ARG A 49 13.03 13.16 2.03
C ARG A 49 12.60 11.70 1.95
N GLY A 50 11.34 11.38 2.24
CA GLY A 50 10.86 10.03 2.44
C GLY A 50 9.47 10.00 3.04
N GLN A 51 8.98 8.80 3.37
CA GLN A 51 7.68 8.62 4.02
C GLN A 51 7.81 7.72 5.24
N ARG A 52 6.90 7.97 6.20
CA ARG A 52 6.63 7.11 7.34
C ARG A 52 5.23 6.53 7.18
N GLN A 53 5.13 5.22 7.09
CA GLN A 53 3.91 4.50 6.71
C GLN A 53 3.47 3.51 7.80
N ARG A 54 2.15 3.36 7.96
CA ARG A 54 1.53 2.23 8.64
C ARG A 54 0.99 1.28 7.60
N TRP A 55 1.15 -0.01 7.87
CA TRP A 55 0.78 -1.08 6.96
C TRP A 55 -0.26 -1.98 7.59
N PHE A 56 -1.17 -2.48 6.76
CA PHE A 56 -2.26 -3.35 7.15
C PHE A 56 -2.31 -4.54 6.20
N ALA A 57 -2.61 -5.72 6.73
CA ALA A 57 -2.99 -6.87 5.94
C ALA A 57 -4.52 -6.93 5.88
N LEU A 58 -5.06 -7.02 4.67
CA LEU A 58 -6.48 -7.07 4.43
C LEU A 58 -6.84 -8.39 3.72
N ARG A 59 -7.96 -8.98 4.13
CA ARG A 59 -8.62 -10.06 3.41
C ARG A 59 -9.66 -9.43 2.49
N PHE A 60 -9.47 -9.56 1.19
CA PHE A 60 -10.50 -9.19 0.22
C PHE A 60 -11.70 -10.14 0.36
N THR A 61 -12.91 -9.59 0.43
CA THR A 61 -14.16 -10.35 0.61
C THR A 61 -15.15 -10.14 -0.55
N GLY A 62 -14.72 -9.45 -1.60
CA GLY A 62 -15.48 -9.26 -2.84
C GLY A 62 -15.10 -10.23 -3.94
N GLU A 63 -15.44 -9.85 -5.16
CA GLU A 63 -15.06 -10.52 -6.41
C GLU A 63 -14.16 -9.60 -7.23
N ASP A 64 -13.36 -10.15 -8.15
CA ASP A 64 -12.41 -9.36 -8.96
C ASP A 64 -13.08 -8.19 -9.70
N SER A 65 -14.36 -8.31 -10.09
CA SER A 65 -15.14 -7.25 -10.73
C SER A 65 -15.48 -6.07 -9.81
N ASP A 66 -15.29 -6.21 -8.50
CA ASP A 66 -15.45 -5.11 -7.55
C ASP A 66 -14.24 -4.16 -7.56
N ILE A 67 -13.09 -4.57 -8.10
CA ILE A 67 -11.92 -3.71 -8.22
C ILE A 67 -12.11 -2.79 -9.43
N ASN A 68 -12.21 -1.49 -9.17
CA ASN A 68 -12.37 -0.46 -10.18
C ASN A 68 -11.37 0.68 -9.94
N LEU A 69 -10.21 0.60 -10.58
CA LEU A 69 -9.14 1.60 -10.47
C LEU A 69 -9.53 2.97 -11.05
N HIS A 70 -10.65 3.07 -11.76
CA HIS A 70 -11.18 4.30 -12.36
C HIS A 70 -12.45 4.80 -11.63
N ALA A 71 -12.62 4.40 -10.37
CA ALA A 71 -13.72 4.89 -9.54
C ALA A 71 -13.55 6.36 -9.11
N ASP A 72 -12.31 6.86 -9.05
CA ASP A 72 -11.97 8.26 -8.75
C ASP A 72 -11.57 9.05 -10.01
N ASP A 73 -11.72 10.37 -9.96
CA ASP A 73 -11.34 11.29 -11.04
C ASP A 73 -9.81 11.41 -11.22
N HIS A 74 -9.02 10.98 -10.24
CA HIS A 74 -7.55 11.00 -10.26
C HIS A 74 -6.97 9.63 -9.89
N PRO A 75 -7.04 8.63 -10.80
CA PRO A 75 -6.60 7.26 -10.49
C PRO A 75 -5.10 7.19 -10.17
N GLU A 76 -4.74 6.59 -9.02
CA GLU A 76 -3.33 6.28 -8.69
C GLU A 76 -2.79 5.09 -9.50
N PHE A 77 -3.67 4.13 -9.85
CA PHE A 77 -3.30 2.88 -10.49
C PHE A 77 -3.90 2.74 -11.90
N GLU A 78 -3.16 2.11 -12.81
CA GLU A 78 -3.60 1.85 -14.19
C GLU A 78 -4.00 0.39 -14.44
N ASP A 79 -3.44 -0.55 -13.69
CA ASP A 79 -3.67 -1.98 -13.85
C ASP A 79 -3.41 -2.72 -12.53
N TRP A 80 -3.98 -3.91 -12.38
CA TRP A 80 -3.81 -4.74 -11.19
C TRP A 80 -3.74 -6.22 -11.53
N LYS A 81 -3.08 -6.98 -10.65
CA LYS A 81 -3.11 -8.45 -10.66
C LYS A 81 -2.95 -8.98 -9.26
N TRP A 82 -3.51 -10.15 -9.00
CA TRP A 82 -3.12 -10.93 -7.83
C TRP A 82 -1.67 -11.43 -7.99
N ALA A 83 -0.89 -11.32 -6.93
CA ALA A 83 0.47 -11.82 -6.85
C ALA A 83 0.68 -12.48 -5.49
N ARG A 84 1.64 -13.40 -5.39
CA ARG A 84 1.99 -13.98 -4.09
C ARG A 84 2.71 -12.93 -3.25
N LEU A 85 2.50 -12.99 -1.94
CA LEU A 85 3.12 -12.05 -1.01
C LEU A 85 4.66 -12.09 -1.04
N ASP A 86 5.25 -13.25 -1.31
CA ASP A 86 6.70 -13.43 -1.45
C ASP A 86 7.29 -12.84 -2.75
N GLU A 87 6.45 -12.53 -3.74
CA GLU A 87 6.87 -11.83 -4.97
C GLU A 87 6.94 -10.31 -4.78
N LEU A 88 6.31 -9.77 -3.74
CA LEU A 88 6.18 -8.33 -3.49
C LEU A 88 7.54 -7.58 -3.58
N PRO A 89 8.66 -8.07 -3.00
CA PRO A 89 9.96 -7.39 -3.09
C PRO A 89 10.52 -7.25 -4.51
N HIS A 90 10.15 -8.19 -5.40
CA HIS A 90 10.60 -8.22 -6.79
C HIS A 90 9.80 -7.26 -7.69
N LEU A 91 8.56 -6.95 -7.29
CA LEU A 91 7.69 -6.00 -7.97
C LEU A 91 7.93 -4.55 -7.52
N ALA A 92 8.56 -4.36 -6.36
CA ALA A 92 8.82 -3.04 -5.79
C ALA A 92 9.89 -2.23 -6.54
N VAL A 93 9.70 -0.91 -6.57
CA VAL A 93 10.79 0.04 -6.84
C VAL A 93 11.91 -0.13 -5.81
N ALA A 94 13.16 0.04 -6.24
CA ALA A 94 14.35 -0.34 -5.46
C ALA A 94 14.37 0.23 -4.03
N PHE A 95 13.97 1.49 -3.84
CA PHE A 95 13.98 2.15 -2.53
C PHE A 95 12.86 1.70 -1.57
N LYS A 96 11.87 0.94 -2.04
CA LYS A 96 10.84 0.31 -1.20
C LYS A 96 11.10 -1.18 -0.94
N ARG A 97 12.11 -1.77 -1.59
CA ARG A 97 12.35 -3.23 -1.54
C ARG A 97 12.48 -3.74 -0.11
N ASP A 98 13.31 -3.12 0.72
CA ASP A 98 13.54 -3.57 2.10
C ASP A 98 12.26 -3.53 2.96
N ILE A 99 11.40 -2.52 2.74
CA ILE A 99 10.07 -2.47 3.37
C ILE A 99 9.23 -3.65 2.90
N TYR A 100 9.22 -3.92 1.59
CA TYR A 100 8.39 -4.98 1.01
C TYR A 100 8.88 -6.38 1.42
N GLU A 101 10.20 -6.59 1.57
CA GLU A 101 10.77 -7.83 2.13
C GLU A 101 10.32 -8.04 3.57
N ARG A 102 10.31 -6.95 4.35
CA ARG A 102 9.82 -6.98 5.73
C ARG A 102 8.33 -7.30 5.79
N LEU A 103 7.51 -6.63 4.99
CA LEU A 103 6.07 -6.88 4.94
C LEU A 103 5.75 -8.31 4.50
N ALA A 104 6.48 -8.82 3.51
CA ALA A 104 6.28 -10.19 3.03
C ALA A 104 6.54 -11.22 4.14
N ARG A 105 7.55 -10.98 4.97
CA ARG A 105 7.86 -11.80 6.15
C ARG A 105 6.84 -11.63 7.26
N ASP A 106 6.55 -10.39 7.64
CA ASP A 106 5.76 -10.07 8.84
C ASP A 106 4.27 -10.39 8.64
N PHE A 107 3.78 -10.34 7.39
CA PHE A 107 2.42 -10.75 7.04
C PHE A 107 2.28 -12.18 6.49
N ALA A 108 3.37 -12.95 6.37
CA ALA A 108 3.31 -14.35 5.95
C ALA A 108 2.31 -15.22 6.74
N PRO A 109 2.08 -15.02 8.06
CA PRO A 109 1.07 -15.80 8.79
C PRO A 109 -0.39 -15.57 8.35
N TYR A 110 -0.64 -14.53 7.53
CA TYR A 110 -1.95 -14.16 7.02
C TYR A 110 -2.14 -14.43 5.53
N ALA A 111 -1.10 -14.97 4.86
CA ALA A 111 -1.07 -15.22 3.42
C ALA A 111 -1.63 -16.59 3.02
#